data_AF-A0A447UTG8-F1
#
_entry.id   AF-A0A447UTG8-F1
#
_cell.length_a   1.000
_cell.length_b   1.000
_cell.length_c   1.000
_cell.angle_alpha   90.00
_cell.angle_beta   90.00
_cell.angle_gamma   90.00
#
_symmetry.space_group_name_H-M   'P 1'
#
loop_
_entity.id
_entity.type
_entity.pdbx_description
1 polymer ?
#
loop_
_entity_poly.entity_id
_entity_poly.type
_entity_poly.pdbx_seq_one_letter_code
_entity_poly.pdbx_strand_id
1 'polypeptide(L)'
;MILLRTLQRELLMLVNLKRQSAHTPLRTLFDKHRVWQNRRGMIGDALNRLQQTQLRQAVQLLTRTEITLKQDYGQSVWAELEGLSLLLCHKALADVFIDG
;
A
#
# COMPACT_ATOMS: atom_id res chain seq x y z
N MET A 1 10.28 8.08 11.34
CA MET A 1 10.83 6.92 10.57
C MET A 1 10.10 5.60 10.78
N ILE A 2 9.64 5.27 12.00
CA ILE A 2 8.94 4.00 12.26
C ILE A 2 7.65 3.85 11.43
N LEU A 3 6.88 4.93 11.27
CA LEU A 3 5.62 4.92 10.50
C LEU A 3 5.81 4.47 9.04
N LEU A 4 6.72 5.10 8.30
CA LEU A 4 6.99 4.78 6.90
C LEU A 4 7.44 3.33 6.72
N ARG A 5 8.32 2.83 7.60
CA ARG A 5 8.77 1.43 7.58
C ARG A 5 7.62 0.45 7.84
N THR A 6 6.75 0.75 8.79
CA THR A 6 5.55 -0.07 9.05
C THR A 6 4.61 -0.09 7.85
N LEU A 7 4.35 1.08 7.26
CA LEU A 7 3.48 1.20 6.08
C LEU A 7 4.09 0.50 4.86
N GLN A 8 5.39 0.63 4.62
CA GLN A 8 6.14 -0.07 3.57
C GLN A 8 5.96 -1.58 3.67
N ARG A 9 6.15 -2.15 4.86
CA ARG A 9 6.03 -3.59 5.07
C ARG A 9 4.62 -4.09 4.75
N GLU A 10 3.60 -3.42 5.25
CA GLU A 10 2.21 -3.83 5.04
C GLU A 10 1.77 -3.62 3.58
N LEU A 11 2.18 -2.53 2.94
CA LEU A 11 1.87 -2.27 1.53
C LEU A 11 2.51 -3.30 0.60
N LEU A 12 3.77 -3.65 0.83
CA LEU A 12 4.45 -4.71 0.05
C LEU A 12 3.83 -6.09 0.29
N MET A 13 3.32 -6.37 1.49
CA MET A 13 2.54 -7.58 1.74
C MET A 13 1.25 -7.58 0.89
N LEU A 14 0.49 -6.47 0.86
CA LEU A 14 -0.72 -6.36 0.03
C LEU A 14 -0.43 -6.54 -1.46
N VAL A 15 0.64 -5.94 -1.99
CA VAL A 15 1.08 -6.14 -3.38
C VAL A 15 1.34 -7.61 -3.67
N ASN A 16 2.10 -8.28 -2.81
CA ASN A 16 2.43 -9.69 -2.98
C ASN A 16 1.21 -10.60 -2.91
N LEU A 17 0.28 -10.33 -1.99
CA LEU A 17 -0.97 -11.07 -1.84
C LEU A 17 -1.87 -10.87 -3.06
N LYS A 18 -2.07 -9.62 -3.52
CA LYS A 18 -2.90 -9.30 -4.69
C LYS A 18 -2.38 -9.97 -5.97
N ARG A 19 -1.05 -10.01 -6.15
CA ARG A 19 -0.43 -10.67 -7.30
C ARG A 19 -0.61 -12.19 -7.25
N GLN A 20 -0.38 -12.81 -6.09
CA GLN A 20 -0.49 -14.26 -5.95
C GLN A 20 -1.95 -14.75 -5.92
N SER A 21 -2.90 -13.89 -5.52
CA SER A 21 -4.32 -14.26 -5.45
C SER A 21 -4.95 -14.56 -6.80
N ALA A 22 -4.29 -14.20 -7.91
CA ALA A 22 -4.71 -14.58 -9.27
C ALA A 22 -4.63 -16.10 -9.51
N HIS A 23 -3.77 -16.81 -8.77
CA HIS A 23 -3.50 -18.24 -9.00
C HIS A 23 -3.60 -19.08 -7.72
N THR A 24 -3.62 -18.46 -6.54
CA THR A 24 -3.64 -19.17 -5.26
C THR A 24 -4.75 -18.59 -4.37
N PRO A 25 -5.61 -19.44 -3.75
CA PRO A 25 -6.64 -18.97 -2.84
C PRO A 25 -6.09 -18.13 -1.68
N LEU A 26 -6.79 -17.06 -1.31
CA LEU A 26 -6.37 -16.12 -0.26
C LEU A 26 -6.10 -16.80 1.09
N ARG A 27 -6.86 -17.85 1.44
CA ARG A 27 -6.65 -18.62 2.67
C ARG A 27 -5.24 -19.19 2.75
N THR A 28 -4.80 -19.89 1.70
CA THR A 28 -3.46 -20.48 1.59
C THR A 28 -2.37 -19.40 1.63
N LEU A 29 -2.62 -18.25 0.99
CA LEU A 29 -1.68 -17.13 1.02
C LEU A 29 -1.56 -16.52 2.41
N PHE A 30 -2.66 -16.34 3.13
CA PHE A 30 -2.62 -15.86 4.51
C PHE A 30 -1.85 -16.80 5.43
N ASP A 31 -2.01 -18.11 5.26
CA ASP A 31 -1.22 -19.11 6.01
C ASP A 31 0.27 -18.99 5.68
N LYS A 32 0.63 -18.93 4.39
CA LYS A 32 2.02 -18.78 3.92
C LYS A 32 2.69 -17.51 4.43
N HIS A 33 1.96 -16.39 4.44
CA HIS A 33 2.44 -15.10 4.92
C HIS A 33 2.29 -14.92 6.44
N ARG A 34 1.84 -15.95 7.18
CA ARG A 34 1.60 -15.93 8.63
C ARG A 34 0.73 -14.74 9.07
N VAL A 35 -0.30 -14.44 8.29
CA VAL A 35 -1.27 -13.39 8.60
C VAL A 35 -2.14 -13.85 9.77
N TRP A 36 -2.09 -13.07 10.86
CA TRP A 36 -2.90 -13.27 12.06
C TRP A 36 -4.39 -13.31 11.72
N GLN A 37 -5.13 -14.24 12.34
CA GLN A 37 -6.54 -14.49 12.02
C GLN A 37 -7.42 -13.23 12.14
N ASN A 38 -7.24 -12.45 13.19
CA ASN A 38 -7.96 -11.19 13.42
C ASN A 38 -7.71 -10.12 12.33
N ARG A 39 -6.65 -10.24 11.53
CA ARG A 39 -6.33 -9.32 10.43
C ARG A 39 -6.82 -9.80 9.06
N ARG A 40 -7.18 -11.08 8.92
CA ARG A 40 -7.51 -11.66 7.60
C ARG A 40 -8.73 -11.03 6.94
N GLY A 41 -9.77 -10.74 7.71
CA GLY A 41 -10.97 -10.05 7.20
C GLY A 41 -10.62 -8.68 6.61
N MET A 42 -10.01 -7.82 7.44
CA MET A 42 -9.57 -6.48 7.02
C MET A 42 -8.64 -6.49 5.81
N ILE A 43 -7.66 -7.42 5.77
CA ILE A 43 -6.75 -7.54 4.63
C ILE A 43 -7.49 -8.05 3.38
N GLY A 44 -8.41 -9.00 3.54
CA GLY A 44 -9.26 -9.49 2.45
C GLY A 44 -10.11 -8.38 1.84
N ASP A 45 -10.74 -7.55 2.67
CA ASP A 45 -11.54 -6.42 2.21
C ASP A 45 -10.69 -5.37 1.48
N ALA A 46 -9.49 -5.08 2.00
CA ALA A 46 -8.54 -4.20 1.33
C ALA A 46 -8.12 -4.76 -0.03
N LEU A 47 -7.83 -6.06 -0.12
CA LEU A 47 -7.48 -6.73 -1.39
C LEU A 47 -8.65 -6.72 -2.38
N ASN A 48 -9.89 -6.85 -1.92
CA ASN A 48 -11.07 -6.77 -2.78
C ASN A 48 -11.29 -5.36 -3.32
N ARG A 49 -11.09 -4.34 -2.48
CA ARG A 49 -11.30 -2.92 -2.83
C ARG A 49 -10.20 -2.34 -3.71
N LEU A 50 -8.93 -2.69 -3.47
CA LEU A 50 -7.77 -2.10 -4.13
C LEU A 50 -7.43 -2.81 -5.45
N GLN A 51 -7.25 -2.02 -6.51
CA GLN A 51 -6.74 -2.49 -7.79
C GLN A 51 -5.21 -2.65 -7.76
N GLN A 52 -4.67 -3.49 -8.65
CA GLN A 52 -3.22 -3.69 -8.76
C GLN A 52 -2.49 -2.40 -9.15
N THR A 53 -3.10 -1.58 -10.01
CA THR A 53 -2.61 -0.25 -10.41
C THR A 53 -2.52 0.70 -9.21
N GLN A 54 -3.54 0.76 -8.36
CA GLN A 54 -3.54 1.57 -7.14
C GLN A 54 -2.45 1.14 -6.17
N LEU A 55 -2.26 -0.16 -5.97
CA LEU A 55 -1.17 -0.68 -5.12
C LEU A 55 0.21 -0.29 -5.66
N ARG A 56 0.39 -0.30 -6.99
CA ARG A 56 1.63 0.16 -7.63
C ARG A 56 1.86 1.66 -7.40
N GLN A 57 0.83 2.48 -7.62
CA GLN A 57 0.88 3.93 -7.38
C GLN A 57 1.20 4.24 -5.91
N ALA A 58 0.60 3.51 -4.98
CA ALA A 58 0.87 3.67 -3.55
C ALA A 58 2.34 3.36 -3.21
N VAL A 59 2.93 2.33 -3.82
CA VAL A 59 4.37 2.03 -3.64
C VAL A 59 5.25 3.12 -4.23
N GLN A 60 4.90 3.67 -5.40
CA GLN A 60 5.63 4.78 -6.01
C GLN A 60 5.62 6.03 -5.13
N LEU A 61 4.44 6.43 -4.65
CA LEU A 61 4.30 7.59 -3.76
C LEU A 61 5.07 7.38 -2.45
N LEU A 62 4.94 6.20 -1.83
CA LEU A 62 5.70 5.86 -0.62
C LEU A 62 7.21 5.91 -0.84
N THR A 63 7.69 5.47 -2.00
CA THR A 63 9.12 5.51 -2.34
C THR A 63 9.62 6.95 -2.48
N ARG A 64 8.85 7.82 -3.16
CA ARG A 64 9.15 9.26 -3.26
C ARG A 64 9.23 9.87 -1.87
N THR A 65 8.26 9.60 -0.99
CA THR A 65 8.27 10.06 0.40
C THR A 65 9.46 9.59 1.20
N GLU A 66 9.87 8.33 1.04
CA GLU A 66 11.07 7.82 1.70
C GLU A 66 12.35 8.50 1.22
N ILE A 67 12.43 8.85 -0.06
CA ILE A 67 13.58 9.57 -0.64
C ILE A 67 13.61 11.00 -0.11
N THR A 68 12.49 11.73 -0.23
CA THR A 68 12.33 13.10 0.29
C THR A 68 12.72 13.18 1.76
N LEU A 69 12.23 12.26 2.60
CA LEU A 69 12.55 12.26 4.03
C LEU A 69 14.04 12.06 4.32
N LYS A 70 14.74 11.25 3.50
CA LYS A 70 16.15 10.91 3.72
C LYS A 70 17.10 11.95 3.14
N GLN A 71 16.67 12.72 2.14
CA GLN A 71 17.49 13.70 1.44
C GLN A 71 17.22 15.13 1.93
N ASP A 72 15.95 15.49 2.13
CA ASP A 72 15.51 16.82 2.56
C ASP A 72 14.93 16.78 3.97
N TYR A 73 15.82 16.79 4.96
CA TYR A 73 15.51 16.75 6.40
C TYR A 73 14.56 17.87 6.90
N GLY A 74 14.24 18.87 6.06
CA GLY A 74 13.33 19.98 6.36
C GLY A 74 11.97 19.93 5.65
N GLN A 75 11.74 19.00 4.71
CA GLN A 75 10.50 18.95 3.95
C GLN A 75 9.43 18.10 4.67
N SER A 76 8.21 18.65 4.77
CA SER A 76 7.10 17.97 5.43
C SER A 76 6.57 16.81 4.59
N VAL A 77 6.79 15.58 5.06
CA VAL A 77 6.25 14.35 4.45
C VAL A 77 4.75 14.13 4.72
N TRP A 78 4.14 14.97 5.56
CA TRP A 78 2.75 14.79 6.00
C TRP A 78 1.76 14.92 4.86
N ALA A 79 1.97 15.86 3.94
CA ALA A 79 1.12 16.03 2.76
C ALA A 79 1.15 14.79 1.84
N GLU A 80 2.31 14.15 1.70
CA GLU A 80 2.44 12.94 0.89
C GLU A 80 1.79 11.72 1.58
N LEU A 81 1.88 11.63 2.91
CA LEU A 81 1.19 10.60 3.70
C LEU A 81 -0.34 10.77 3.66
N GLU A 82 -0.83 12.01 3.63
CA GLU A 82 -2.25 12.31 3.42
C GLU A 82 -2.68 11.85 2.03
N GLY A 83 -1.95 12.21 0.97
CA GLY A 83 -2.20 11.75 -0.40
C GLY A 83 -2.18 10.22 -0.51
N LEU A 84 -1.25 9.55 0.17
CA LEU A 84 -1.16 8.09 0.19
C LEU A 84 -2.38 7.46 0.89
N SER A 85 -2.86 8.06 1.97
CA SER A 85 -4.06 7.61 2.67
C SER A 85 -5.31 7.76 1.80
N LEU A 86 -5.44 8.89 1.10
CA LEU A 86 -6.55 9.11 0.15
C LEU A 86 -6.53 8.09 -0.99
N LEU A 87 -5.35 7.85 -1.59
CA LEU A 87 -5.16 6.85 -2.65
C LEU A 87 -5.56 5.44 -2.21
N LEU A 88 -5.21 5.07 -0.97
CA LEU A 88 -5.52 3.75 -0.40
C LEU A 88 -6.97 3.61 0.06
N CYS A 89 -7.73 4.69 0.26
CA CYS A 89 -9.10 4.66 0.77
C CYS A 89 -10.18 4.86 -0.30
N HIS A 90 -9.87 5.53 -1.40
CA HIS A 90 -10.83 5.80 -2.47
C HIS A 90 -10.69 4.82 -3.64
N LYS A 91 -11.77 4.61 -4.41
CA LYS A 91 -11.62 4.05 -5.76
C LYS A 91 -10.74 5.02 -6.54
N ALA A 92 -9.78 4.49 -7.31
CA ALA A 92 -8.86 5.31 -8.10
C ALA A 92 -9.66 6.43 -8.77
N LEU A 93 -9.43 7.68 -8.33
CA LEU A 93 -9.92 8.81 -9.09
C LEU A 93 -9.23 8.67 -10.44
N ALA A 94 -10.01 8.47 -11.49
CA ALA A 94 -9.52 8.39 -12.84
C ALA A 94 -8.55 9.55 -13.06
N ASP A 95 -7.29 9.21 -13.30
CA ASP A 95 -6.25 10.07 -13.87
C ASP A 95 -5.80 11.33 -13.11
N VAL A 96 -6.38 11.72 -11.97
CA VAL A 96 -6.04 13.00 -11.30
C VAL A 96 -4.62 13.04 -10.68
N PHE A 97 -3.95 11.90 -10.49
CA PHE A 97 -2.59 11.85 -9.92
C PHE A 97 -1.52 11.31 -10.88
N ILE A 98 -1.86 11.12 -12.16
CA ILE A 98 -0.93 10.62 -13.18
C ILE A 98 -0.51 11.81 -14.04
N ASP A 99 0.44 12.58 -13.52
CA ASP A 99 1.46 13.38 -14.24
C ASP A 99 1.85 14.58 -13.36
N GLY A 100 3.03 14.46 -12.75
CA GLY A 100 3.66 15.44 -11.88
C GLY A 100 5.10 15.05 -11.57
#